data_AF-A0A4R0XGD9-F1
#
_entry.id   AF-A0A4R0XGD9-F1
#
_cell.length_a   1.000
_cell.length_b   1.000
_cell.length_c   1.000
_cell.angle_alpha   90.00
_cell.angle_beta   90.00
_cell.angle_gamma   90.00
#
_symmetry.space_group_name_H-M   'P 1'
#
loop_
_entity.id
_entity.type
_entity.pdbx_description
1 polymer ?
#
loop_
_entity_poly.entity_id
_entity_poly.type
_entity_poly.pdbx_seq_one_letter_code
_entity_poly.pdbx_strand_id
1 'polypeptide(L)'
;MLGSMIEKLPHASANIVDLHSADVGADRVILRLRDHGGGRLVLERVIDRPEDVSITLLLPMHSERLFLAFSSADPWGDILAPAYDAIHVRCRHVFNGRRRLSRQVRSACVDDVGARILECGNECDLAAVLEALAGSLGAEQYCVSWMEFDSSGNTADHRYLVGCDPAWIQKYVYRAGYMNDPLLEYSKRNATPATSSDLQRDASEHWLLQEARLHGLSSILACPVHESARSSVTVLQVAVGGNVVDGNHILSRNQHTWRGAAGALSDWRLRQLSGIATECGLIGEELTVLRALLHWKDSSADTIAEELNLRARHIRQIVYPGITRKMGVSHIKDAVTLAFKCGLIN
;
A
#
# COMPACT_ATOMS: atom_id res chain seq x y z
N MET A 1 6.33 -16.98 -9.74
CA MET A 1 6.44 -15.61 -10.27
C MET A 1 5.41 -14.75 -9.56
N LEU A 2 5.66 -14.46 -8.29
CA LEU A 2 4.80 -13.65 -7.42
C LEU A 2 5.55 -12.36 -7.09
N GLY A 3 4.80 -11.30 -6.88
CA GLY A 3 5.25 -9.93 -6.97
C GLY A 3 4.14 -9.13 -7.64
N SER A 4 3.74 -8.04 -6.99
CA SER A 4 2.62 -7.19 -7.44
C SER A 4 2.72 -6.94 -8.94
N MET A 5 1.65 -7.18 -9.71
CA MET A 5 1.65 -7.00 -11.17
C MET A 5 2.06 -5.57 -11.56
N ILE A 6 1.83 -4.60 -10.66
CA ILE A 6 2.21 -3.20 -10.79
C ILE A 6 3.73 -3.00 -10.75
N GLU A 7 4.47 -3.79 -9.96
CA GLU A 7 5.94 -3.69 -9.88
C GLU A 7 6.63 -4.16 -11.18
N LYS A 8 5.89 -4.79 -12.09
CA LYS A 8 6.38 -5.17 -13.42
C LYS A 8 6.33 -4.03 -14.43
N LEU A 9 5.69 -2.91 -14.10
CA LEU A 9 5.64 -1.75 -14.99
C LEU A 9 7.07 -1.18 -15.17
N PRO A 10 7.50 -0.82 -16.40
CA PRO A 10 8.88 -0.42 -16.69
C PRO A 10 9.41 0.74 -15.84
N HIS A 11 8.52 1.59 -15.33
CA HIS A 11 8.87 2.77 -14.53
C HIS A 11 8.65 2.60 -13.02
N ALA A 12 8.12 1.46 -12.58
CA ALA A 12 7.89 1.19 -11.15
C ALA A 12 9.18 1.19 -10.31
N SER A 13 10.35 1.14 -10.94
CA SER A 13 11.67 1.13 -10.30
C SER A 13 12.47 2.42 -10.48
N ALA A 14 11.91 3.45 -11.14
CA ALA A 14 12.66 4.63 -11.59
C ALA A 14 13.31 5.45 -10.45
N ASN A 15 12.76 5.38 -9.23
CA ASN A 15 13.24 6.12 -8.07
C ASN A 15 13.92 5.24 -7.01
N ILE A 16 14.23 3.98 -7.33
CA ILE A 16 14.98 3.10 -6.43
C ILE A 16 16.46 3.49 -6.49
N VAL A 17 17.02 3.92 -5.36
CA VAL A 17 18.42 4.36 -5.23
C VAL A 17 19.31 3.35 -4.50
N ASP A 18 18.71 2.35 -3.86
CA ASP A 18 19.41 1.23 -3.24
C ASP A 18 18.52 -0.02 -3.22
N LEU A 19 19.13 -1.19 -3.41
CA LEU A 19 18.43 -2.48 -3.49
C LEU A 19 19.31 -3.56 -2.87
N HIS A 20 18.80 -4.22 -1.84
CA HIS A 20 19.42 -5.39 -1.21
C HIS A 20 18.42 -6.53 -1.20
N SER A 21 18.89 -7.75 -1.45
CA SER A 21 18.06 -8.94 -1.28
C SER A 21 18.82 -10.04 -0.55
N ALA A 22 18.14 -10.71 0.36
CA ALA A 22 18.66 -11.88 1.05
C ALA A 22 17.61 -12.98 1.07
N ASP A 23 18.04 -14.22 0.90
CA ASP A 23 17.21 -15.39 1.10
C ASP A 23 17.28 -15.78 2.58
N VAL A 24 16.13 -15.90 3.24
CA VAL A 24 16.03 -16.18 4.67
C VAL A 24 15.07 -17.33 4.90
N GLY A 25 15.63 -18.54 5.03
CA GLY A 25 14.83 -19.76 5.07
C GLY A 25 14.13 -19.99 3.73
N ALA A 26 12.79 -20.00 3.74
CA ALA A 26 11.97 -20.12 2.53
C ALA A 26 11.53 -18.76 1.96
N ASP A 27 11.74 -17.68 2.71
CA ASP A 27 11.31 -16.33 2.33
C ASP A 27 12.46 -15.61 1.63
N ARG A 28 12.15 -14.80 0.63
CA ARG A 28 13.10 -13.84 0.06
C ARG A 28 12.75 -12.45 0.56
N VAL A 29 13.72 -11.79 1.19
CA VAL A 29 13.54 -10.44 1.75
C VAL A 29 14.28 -9.44 0.88
N ILE A 30 13.59 -8.39 0.46
CA ILE A 30 14.14 -7.34 -0.38
C ILE A 30 13.98 -6.00 0.34
N LEU A 31 15.09 -5.29 0.54
CA LEU A 31 15.10 -3.92 1.01
C LEU A 31 15.31 -2.99 -0.18
N ARG A 32 14.39 -2.04 -0.39
CA ARG A 32 14.47 -1.03 -1.45
C ARG A 32 14.43 0.34 -0.83
N LEU A 33 15.41 1.18 -1.15
CA LEU A 33 15.36 2.59 -0.80
C LEU A 33 14.86 3.39 -1.99
N ARG A 34 13.72 4.06 -1.84
CA ARG A 34 13.18 4.98 -2.84
C ARG A 34 13.48 6.42 -2.47
N ASP A 35 13.90 7.22 -3.46
CA ASP A 35 14.12 8.66 -3.31
C ASP A 35 13.13 9.45 -4.17
N HIS A 36 12.23 10.18 -3.51
CA HIS A 36 11.26 11.06 -4.17
C HIS A 36 11.75 12.52 -4.27
N GLY A 37 13.04 12.76 -4.00
CA GLY A 37 13.64 14.09 -4.00
C GLY A 37 13.33 14.89 -2.73
N GLY A 38 14.05 16.00 -2.53
CA GLY A 38 13.85 16.87 -1.36
C GLY A 38 14.09 16.16 -0.01
N GLY A 39 14.88 15.08 0.00
CA GLY A 39 15.11 14.22 1.16
C GLY A 39 13.92 13.32 1.54
N ARG A 40 12.90 13.18 0.68
CA ARG A 40 11.75 12.28 0.88
C ARG A 40 12.14 10.86 0.50
N LEU A 41 12.73 10.15 1.46
CA LEU A 41 13.12 8.76 1.33
C LEU A 41 12.07 7.82 1.92
N VAL A 42 11.79 6.72 1.21
CA VAL A 42 10.94 5.62 1.70
C VAL A 42 11.73 4.33 1.64
N LEU A 43 11.81 3.62 2.77
CA LEU A 43 12.34 2.27 2.81
C LEU A 43 11.19 1.28 2.60
N GLU A 44 11.27 0.48 1.54
CA GLU A 44 10.40 -0.66 1.34
C GLU A 44 11.09 -1.92 1.84
N ARG A 45 10.37 -2.73 2.61
CA ARG A 45 10.75 -4.09 2.95
C ARG A 45 9.73 -5.04 2.37
N VAL A 46 10.13 -5.77 1.34
CA VAL A 46 9.30 -6.77 0.65
C VAL A 46 9.68 -8.14 1.17
N ILE A 47 8.67 -8.91 1.56
CA ILE A 47 8.79 -10.34 1.85
C ILE A 47 8.08 -11.06 0.71
N ASP A 48 8.86 -11.73 -0.13
CA ASP A 48 8.36 -12.59 -1.18
C ASP A 48 8.35 -14.03 -0.67
N ARG A 49 7.15 -14.61 -0.63
CA ARG A 49 6.90 -15.97 -0.18
C ARG A 49 6.42 -16.78 -1.38
N PRO A 50 7.19 -17.76 -1.89
CA PRO A 50 6.91 -18.43 -3.17
C PRO A 50 5.52 -19.08 -3.31
N GLU A 51 4.82 -19.34 -2.20
CA GLU A 51 3.48 -19.96 -2.16
C GLU A 51 2.47 -19.16 -1.31
N ASP A 52 2.82 -17.96 -0.85
CA ASP A 52 1.98 -17.13 0.03
C ASP A 52 1.93 -15.68 -0.50
N VAL A 53 1.21 -14.82 0.20
CA VAL A 53 1.07 -13.40 -0.13
C VAL A 53 2.43 -12.68 -0.08
N SER A 54 2.71 -11.85 -1.08
CA SER A 54 3.81 -10.91 -1.02
C SER A 54 3.44 -9.73 -0.12
N ILE A 55 4.30 -9.42 0.86
CA ILE A 55 4.03 -8.38 1.85
C ILE A 55 5.06 -7.29 1.72
N THR A 56 4.59 -6.04 1.59
CA THR A 56 5.46 -4.87 1.56
C THR A 56 5.21 -3.97 2.74
N LEU A 57 6.24 -3.67 3.52
CA LEU A 57 6.21 -2.61 4.53
C LEU A 57 6.85 -1.34 3.95
N LEU A 58 6.12 -0.23 3.98
CA LEU A 58 6.57 1.07 3.52
C LEU A 58 6.86 1.95 4.73
N LEU A 59 8.13 2.28 4.93
CA LEU A 59 8.60 3.11 6.03
C LEU A 59 9.05 4.49 5.49
N PRO A 60 8.25 5.54 5.70
CA PRO A 60 8.66 6.92 5.47
C PRO A 60 9.82 7.31 6.38
N MET A 61 10.97 7.65 5.78
CA MET A 61 12.23 7.86 6.51
C MET A 61 12.32 9.29 7.09
N HIS A 62 11.45 9.62 8.05
CA HIS A 62 11.39 10.97 8.63
C HIS A 62 12.32 11.20 9.83
N SER A 63 12.81 10.13 10.47
CA SER A 63 13.81 10.24 11.53
C SER A 63 14.74 9.02 11.57
N GLU A 64 16.00 9.26 11.95
CA GLU A 64 16.98 8.19 12.19
C GLU A 64 16.51 7.23 13.29
N ARG A 65 15.87 7.77 14.34
CA ARG A 65 15.30 6.96 15.44
C ARG A 65 14.29 5.94 14.93
N LEU A 66 13.38 6.34 14.03
CA LEU A 66 12.39 5.44 13.47
C LEU A 66 13.06 4.36 12.60
N PHE A 67 14.03 4.73 11.78
CA PHE A 67 14.80 3.78 10.99
C PHE A 67 15.49 2.74 11.88
N LEU A 68 16.19 3.17 12.93
CA LEU A 68 16.88 2.27 13.86
C LEU A 68 15.87 1.37 14.62
N ALA A 69 14.72 1.91 15.02
CA ALA A 69 13.66 1.11 15.63
C ALA A 69 13.13 0.04 14.65
N PHE A 70 12.95 0.39 13.38
CA PHE A 70 12.48 -0.54 12.35
C PHE A 70 13.51 -1.62 12.02
N SER A 71 14.78 -1.26 11.87
CA SER A 71 15.84 -2.21 11.54
C SER A 71 16.19 -3.14 12.71
N SER A 72 16.21 -2.61 13.94
CA SER A 72 16.50 -3.40 15.14
C SER A 72 15.37 -4.37 15.52
N ALA A 73 14.14 -4.07 15.11
CA ALA A 73 13.00 -4.95 15.34
C ALA A 73 12.74 -5.93 14.18
N ASP A 74 13.56 -5.92 13.13
CA ASP A 74 13.46 -6.89 12.05
C ASP A 74 13.83 -8.30 12.55
N PRO A 75 12.95 -9.30 12.41
CA PRO A 75 13.23 -10.67 12.84
C PRO A 75 14.41 -11.32 12.12
N TRP A 76 14.82 -10.76 10.98
CA TRP A 76 16.01 -11.18 10.23
C TRP A 76 17.14 -10.15 10.29
N GLY A 77 17.12 -9.30 11.33
CA GLY A 77 18.07 -8.21 11.53
C GLY A 77 19.53 -8.63 11.43
N ASP A 78 19.90 -9.82 11.95
CA ASP A 78 21.29 -10.31 11.88
C ASP A 78 21.76 -10.56 10.43
N ILE A 79 20.88 -11.08 9.58
CA ILE A 79 21.18 -11.36 8.16
C ILE A 79 21.14 -10.06 7.35
N LEU A 80 20.20 -9.18 7.68
CA LEU A 80 19.98 -7.92 6.97
C LEU A 80 20.84 -6.76 7.48
N ALA A 81 21.59 -6.94 8.57
CA ALA A 81 22.40 -5.89 9.20
C ALA A 81 23.33 -5.19 8.21
N PRO A 82 24.09 -5.87 7.33
CA PRO A 82 24.94 -5.20 6.35
C PRO A 82 24.14 -4.30 5.38
N ALA A 83 22.94 -4.72 4.99
CA ALA A 83 22.06 -3.94 4.12
C ALA A 83 21.50 -2.71 4.86
N TYR A 84 21.06 -2.89 6.11
CA TYR A 84 20.61 -1.78 6.95
C TYR A 84 21.73 -0.77 7.20
N ASP A 85 22.94 -1.21 7.50
CA ASP A 85 24.10 -0.34 7.70
C ASP A 85 24.44 0.46 6.43
N ALA A 86 24.41 -0.18 5.25
CA ALA A 86 24.62 0.49 3.97
C ALA A 86 23.56 1.58 3.72
N ILE A 87 22.29 1.26 3.96
CA ILE A 87 21.17 2.21 3.84
C ILE A 87 21.33 3.36 4.85
N HIS A 88 21.72 3.07 6.09
CA HIS A 88 21.93 4.05 7.15
C HIS A 88 23.02 5.07 6.78
N VAL A 89 24.18 4.57 6.33
CA VAL A 89 25.30 5.40 5.85
C VAL A 89 24.84 6.33 4.74
N ARG A 90 24.08 5.81 3.76
CA ARG A 90 23.55 6.60 2.64
C ARG A 90 22.57 7.68 3.11
N CYS A 91 21.66 7.34 4.03
CA CYS A 91 20.60 8.23 4.50
C CYS A 91 21.06 9.28 5.53
N ARG A 92 22.28 9.18 6.06
CA ARG A 92 22.78 10.02 7.17
C ARG A 92 22.64 11.52 6.93
N HIS A 93 22.86 11.97 5.69
CA HIS A 93 22.73 13.37 5.32
C HIS A 93 21.28 13.88 5.41
N VAL A 94 20.29 13.03 5.09
CA VAL A 94 18.86 13.36 5.19
C VAL A 94 18.43 13.51 6.65
N PHE A 95 18.86 12.59 7.52
CA PHE A 95 18.56 12.67 8.95
C PHE A 95 19.15 13.93 9.60
N ASN A 96 20.38 14.28 9.23
CA ASN A 96 21.06 15.47 9.75
C ASN A 96 20.45 16.78 9.23
N GLY A 97 20.01 16.80 7.97
CA GLY A 97 19.39 17.98 7.35
C GLY A 97 17.99 18.30 7.86
N ARG A 98 17.20 17.27 8.22
CA ARG A 98 15.79 17.42 8.64
C ARG A 98 15.59 18.00 10.04
N ARG A 99 16.61 17.99 10.91
CA ARG A 99 16.57 18.68 12.22
C ARG A 99 16.25 20.18 12.12
N ARG A 100 16.36 20.80 10.94
CA ARG A 100 16.09 22.22 10.70
C ARG A 100 14.72 22.54 10.07
N LEU A 101 13.96 21.56 9.56
CA LEU A 101 12.74 21.80 8.77
C LEU A 101 11.43 21.42 9.49
N SER A 102 11.50 20.84 10.69
CA SER A 102 10.35 20.32 11.47
C SER A 102 9.45 21.39 12.11
N ARG A 103 9.30 22.56 11.47
CA ARG A 103 8.52 23.68 12.02
C ARG A 103 7.56 24.29 11.02
N GLN A 104 6.78 23.48 10.29
CA GLN A 104 5.60 23.99 9.58
C GLN A 104 4.59 22.93 9.13
N VAL A 105 4.25 21.97 9.98
CA VAL A 105 2.93 21.32 9.84
C VAL A 105 1.94 22.22 10.55
N ARG A 106 1.31 23.13 9.81
CA ARG A 106 0.13 23.86 10.29
C ARG A 106 -0.88 22.81 10.75
N SER A 107 -1.47 23.02 11.93
CA SER A 107 -2.62 22.23 12.42
C SER A 107 -3.55 21.96 11.25
N ALA A 108 -3.73 20.69 10.92
CA ALA A 108 -4.59 20.29 9.82
C ALA A 108 -6.01 20.72 10.20
N CYS A 109 -6.61 21.61 9.42
CA CYS A 109 -8.06 21.75 9.48
C CYS A 109 -8.64 20.39 9.06
N VAL A 110 -9.40 19.77 9.96
CA VAL A 110 -9.98 18.44 9.76
C VAL A 110 -10.85 18.40 8.51
N ASP A 111 -11.44 19.53 8.13
CA ASP A 111 -12.40 19.67 7.04
C ASP A 111 -11.80 19.47 5.63
N ASP A 112 -10.47 19.55 5.49
CA ASP A 112 -9.79 19.46 4.18
C ASP A 112 -8.82 18.28 4.06
N VAL A 113 -8.90 17.30 4.97
CA VAL A 113 -7.94 16.20 4.99
C VAL A 113 -8.00 15.32 3.74
N GLY A 114 -9.20 15.15 3.17
CA GLY A 114 -9.39 14.38 1.93
C GLY A 114 -8.63 15.00 0.76
N ALA A 115 -8.77 16.31 0.52
CA ALA A 115 -8.07 16.99 -0.56
C ALA A 115 -6.56 16.94 -0.36
N ARG A 116 -6.09 17.14 0.89
CA ARG A 116 -4.67 17.06 1.21
C ARG A 116 -4.07 15.68 0.97
N ILE A 117 -4.79 14.60 1.32
CA ILE A 117 -4.36 13.23 0.99
C ILE A 117 -4.23 13.07 -0.52
N LEU A 118 -5.19 13.59 -1.29
CA LEU A 118 -5.19 13.50 -2.75
C LEU A 118 -4.08 14.31 -3.43
N GLU A 119 -3.55 15.34 -2.77
CA GLU A 119 -2.42 16.17 -3.23
C GLU A 119 -1.05 15.57 -2.88
N CYS A 120 -0.98 14.55 -2.03
CA CYS A 120 0.28 13.90 -1.66
C CYS A 120 0.97 13.31 -2.89
N GLY A 121 2.25 13.61 -3.08
CA GLY A 121 3.02 13.10 -4.22
C GLY A 121 3.64 11.73 -3.98
N ASN A 122 3.75 11.30 -2.72
CA ASN A 122 4.40 10.05 -2.31
C ASN A 122 4.01 9.70 -0.85
N GLU A 123 4.48 8.54 -0.39
CA GLU A 123 4.19 8.00 0.94
C GLU A 123 4.75 8.85 2.08
N CYS A 124 5.82 9.64 1.87
CA CYS A 124 6.30 10.57 2.91
C CYS A 124 5.32 11.72 3.15
N ASP A 125 4.78 12.29 2.08
CA ASP A 125 3.78 13.36 2.18
C ASP A 125 2.51 12.83 2.84
N LEU A 126 2.11 11.62 2.45
CA LEU A 126 0.96 10.95 3.01
C LEU A 126 1.11 10.68 4.51
N ALA A 127 2.26 10.17 4.93
CA ALA A 127 2.56 9.92 6.33
C ALA A 127 2.50 11.20 7.17
N ALA A 128 3.06 12.30 6.68
CA ALA A 128 3.00 13.59 7.38
C ALA A 128 1.55 14.10 7.54
N VAL A 129 0.69 13.90 6.54
CA VAL A 129 -0.74 14.25 6.64
C VAL A 129 -1.47 13.36 7.64
N LEU A 130 -1.21 12.05 7.62
CA LEU A 130 -1.84 11.09 8.53
C LEU A 130 -1.38 11.26 9.99
N GLU A 131 -0.11 11.56 10.23
CA GLU A 131 0.41 11.91 11.57
C GLU A 131 -0.29 13.16 12.14
N ALA A 132 -0.43 14.20 11.30
CA ALA A 132 -1.12 15.42 11.71
C ALA A 132 -2.62 15.17 11.99
N LEU A 133 -3.26 14.32 11.18
CA LEU A 133 -4.65 13.91 11.37
C LEU A 133 -4.81 13.10 12.66
N ALA A 134 -3.94 12.11 12.89
CA ALA A 134 -3.89 11.31 14.12
C ALA A 134 -3.81 12.19 15.36
N GLY A 135 -2.82 13.09 15.43
CA GLY A 135 -2.69 14.02 16.54
C GLY A 135 -3.91 14.94 16.73
N SER A 136 -4.56 15.35 15.64
CA SER A 136 -5.73 16.24 15.70
C SER A 136 -7.02 15.55 16.14
N LEU A 137 -7.14 14.24 15.87
CA LEU A 137 -8.32 13.42 16.20
C LEU A 137 -8.13 12.55 17.44
N GLY A 138 -6.99 12.68 18.13
CA GLY A 138 -6.68 11.96 19.36
C GLY A 138 -6.20 10.51 19.17
N ALA A 139 -5.80 10.14 17.95
CA ALA A 139 -5.09 8.88 17.71
C ALA A 139 -3.58 9.07 17.89
N GLU A 140 -2.90 8.03 18.35
CA GLU A 140 -1.46 8.04 18.60
C GLU A 140 -0.67 7.31 17.50
N GLN A 141 -1.31 6.33 16.86
CA GLN A 141 -0.70 5.49 15.83
C GLN A 141 -1.69 5.26 14.69
N TYR A 142 -1.17 4.99 13.49
CA TYR A 142 -1.97 4.56 12.36
C TYR A 142 -1.25 3.48 11.55
N CYS A 143 -2.01 2.74 10.76
CA CYS A 143 -1.47 1.88 9.72
C CYS A 143 -2.43 1.90 8.55
N VAL A 144 -1.91 2.02 7.33
CA VAL A 144 -2.72 1.87 6.13
C VAL A 144 -2.37 0.56 5.48
N SER A 145 -3.35 -0.30 5.25
CA SER A 145 -3.17 -1.50 4.44
C SER A 145 -3.88 -1.37 3.10
N TRP A 146 -3.18 -1.77 2.04
CA TRP A 146 -3.73 -1.95 0.71
C TRP A 146 -3.62 -3.43 0.37
N MET A 147 -4.77 -4.07 0.21
CA MET A 147 -4.89 -5.48 -0.17
C MET A 147 -5.42 -5.59 -1.59
N GLU A 148 -4.76 -6.38 -2.41
CA GLU A 148 -5.29 -6.85 -3.68
C GLU A 148 -5.62 -8.33 -3.61
N PHE A 149 -6.74 -8.70 -4.23
CA PHE A 149 -7.16 -10.10 -4.32
C PHE A 149 -6.95 -10.63 -5.75
N ASP A 150 -6.67 -11.93 -5.84
CA ASP A 150 -6.68 -12.67 -7.10
C ASP A 150 -8.12 -13.02 -7.53
N SER A 151 -8.26 -13.69 -8.68
CA SER A 151 -9.56 -14.14 -9.19
C SER A 151 -10.26 -15.17 -8.30
N SER A 152 -9.52 -15.83 -7.41
CA SER A 152 -10.04 -16.82 -6.45
C SER A 152 -10.44 -16.18 -5.13
N GLY A 153 -10.22 -14.87 -4.96
CA GLY A 153 -10.47 -14.13 -3.72
C GLY A 153 -9.35 -14.24 -2.68
N ASN A 154 -8.21 -14.85 -3.02
CA ASN A 154 -7.05 -14.91 -2.13
C ASN A 154 -6.26 -13.60 -2.19
N THR A 155 -5.57 -13.25 -1.11
CA THR A 155 -4.73 -12.04 -1.10
C THR A 155 -3.50 -12.25 -2.00
N ALA A 156 -3.41 -11.47 -3.07
CA ALA A 156 -2.33 -11.54 -4.05
C ALA A 156 -1.15 -10.61 -3.69
N ASP A 157 -1.46 -9.43 -3.14
CA ASP A 157 -0.48 -8.43 -2.71
C ASP A 157 -1.01 -7.71 -1.48
N HIS A 158 -0.14 -7.45 -0.51
CA HIS A 158 -0.50 -6.75 0.72
C HIS A 158 0.57 -5.74 1.10
N ARG A 159 0.22 -4.45 1.06
CA ARG A 159 1.15 -3.36 1.35
C ARG A 159 0.71 -2.59 2.59
N TYR A 160 1.66 -2.21 3.43
CA TYR A 160 1.42 -1.43 4.64
C TYR A 160 2.19 -0.12 4.60
N LEU A 161 1.51 1.00 4.83
CA LEU A 161 2.18 2.23 5.28
C LEU A 161 2.37 2.18 6.79
N VAL A 162 3.61 2.22 7.24
CA VAL A 162 3.97 2.10 8.65
C VAL A 162 3.88 3.46 9.34
N GLY A 163 2.82 3.65 10.13
CA GLY A 163 2.62 4.79 11.04
C GLY A 163 2.44 4.37 12.51
N CYS A 164 2.77 3.12 12.82
CA CYS A 164 2.68 2.51 14.14
C CYS A 164 4.07 2.10 14.61
N ASP A 165 4.18 1.54 15.82
CA ASP A 165 5.42 0.99 16.34
C ASP A 165 6.05 0.00 15.33
N PRO A 166 7.26 0.28 14.80
CA PRO A 166 7.93 -0.62 13.88
C PRO A 166 8.08 -2.04 14.40
N ALA A 167 8.27 -2.21 15.72
CA ALA A 167 8.41 -3.54 16.30
C ALA A 167 7.11 -4.35 16.24
N TRP A 168 5.96 -3.67 16.35
CA TRP A 168 4.66 -4.31 16.20
C TRP A 168 4.47 -4.84 14.79
N ILE A 169 4.62 -3.99 13.77
CA ILE A 169 4.30 -4.39 12.39
C ILE A 169 5.26 -5.46 11.86
N GLN A 170 6.54 -5.39 12.24
CA GLN A 170 7.53 -6.42 11.91
C GLN A 170 7.15 -7.77 12.53
N LYS A 171 6.79 -7.78 13.82
CA LYS A 171 6.34 -8.99 14.54
C LYS A 171 5.02 -9.53 13.98
N TYR A 172 4.08 -8.64 13.67
CA TYR A 172 2.78 -8.96 13.06
C TYR A 172 2.98 -9.71 11.74
N VAL A 173 3.79 -9.18 10.83
CA VAL A 173 4.04 -9.81 9.53
C VAL A 173 4.82 -11.11 9.67
N TYR A 174 5.85 -11.14 10.52
CA TYR A 174 6.65 -12.34 10.74
C TYR A 174 5.85 -13.52 11.29
N ARG A 175 4.90 -13.25 12.18
CA ARG A 175 3.98 -14.27 12.72
C ARG A 175 2.77 -14.55 11.84
N ALA A 176 2.75 -14.04 10.61
CA ALA A 176 1.60 -14.14 9.71
C ALA A 176 0.29 -13.64 10.36
N GLY A 177 0.36 -12.57 11.16
CA GLY A 177 -0.76 -12.01 11.92
C GLY A 177 -1.96 -11.66 11.03
N TYR A 178 -1.70 -11.21 9.80
CA TYR A 178 -2.72 -10.90 8.79
C TYR A 178 -3.61 -12.07 8.38
N MET A 179 -3.20 -13.31 8.62
CA MET A 179 -4.03 -14.49 8.31
C MET A 179 -5.17 -14.67 9.31
N ASN A 180 -4.99 -14.22 10.55
CA ASN A 180 -5.93 -14.44 11.65
C ASN A 180 -6.33 -13.14 12.36
N ASP A 181 -6.11 -11.99 11.74
CA ASP A 181 -6.46 -10.70 12.31
C ASP A 181 -7.98 -10.49 12.23
N PRO A 182 -8.70 -10.43 13.37
CA PRO A 182 -10.16 -10.29 13.36
C PRO A 182 -10.63 -8.97 12.73
N LEU A 183 -9.87 -7.88 12.90
CA LEU A 183 -10.22 -6.59 12.31
C LEU A 183 -9.98 -6.60 10.80
N LEU A 184 -8.93 -7.28 10.34
CA LEU A 184 -8.66 -7.41 8.92
C LEU A 184 -9.69 -8.33 8.24
N GLU A 185 -10.02 -9.48 8.84
CA GLU A 185 -11.06 -10.38 8.34
C GLU A 185 -12.43 -9.70 8.28
N TYR A 186 -12.78 -8.90 9.29
CA TYR A 186 -13.95 -8.04 9.24
C TYR A 186 -13.88 -7.05 8.08
N SER A 187 -12.74 -6.36 7.93
CA SER A 187 -12.52 -5.33 6.91
C SER A 187 -12.59 -5.87 5.49
N LYS A 188 -12.23 -7.13 5.26
CA LYS A 188 -12.36 -7.78 3.94
C LYS A 188 -13.83 -7.89 3.49
N ARG A 189 -14.78 -7.96 4.42
CA ARG A 189 -16.19 -8.29 4.12
C ARG A 189 -17.19 -7.16 4.42
N ASN A 190 -16.77 -6.15 5.18
CA ASN A 190 -17.66 -5.09 5.67
C ASN A 190 -17.08 -3.71 5.37
N ALA A 191 -17.92 -2.77 4.94
CA ALA A 191 -17.51 -1.40 4.59
C ALA A 191 -17.74 -0.37 5.73
N THR A 192 -18.31 -0.81 6.85
CA THR A 192 -18.54 0.04 8.03
C THR A 192 -17.30 0.05 8.92
N PRO A 193 -16.90 1.21 9.48
CA PRO A 193 -15.86 1.23 10.50
C PRO A 193 -16.21 0.35 11.70
N ALA A 194 -15.21 -0.32 12.27
CA ALA A 194 -15.39 -1.15 13.46
C ALA A 194 -14.18 -1.06 14.39
N THR A 195 -14.46 -1.02 15.67
CA THR A 195 -13.46 -1.14 16.72
C THR A 195 -13.25 -2.60 17.10
N SER A 196 -12.13 -2.91 17.77
CA SER A 196 -11.92 -4.26 18.32
C SER A 196 -13.01 -4.72 19.29
N SER A 197 -13.70 -3.79 19.97
CA SER A 197 -14.84 -4.09 20.85
C SER A 197 -16.16 -4.33 20.11
N ASP A 198 -16.29 -3.86 18.87
CA ASP A 198 -17.49 -4.11 18.05
C ASP A 198 -17.50 -5.53 17.46
N LEU A 199 -16.34 -6.18 17.45
CA LEU A 199 -16.20 -7.58 17.07
C LEU A 199 -16.73 -8.51 18.18
N GLN A 200 -17.06 -9.75 17.84
CA GLN A 200 -17.53 -10.76 18.80
C GLN A 200 -16.57 -10.85 20.01
N ARG A 201 -17.10 -11.12 21.22
CA ARG A 201 -16.31 -11.09 22.48
C ARG A 201 -14.97 -11.82 22.39
N ASP A 202 -14.94 -12.98 21.73
CA ASP A 202 -13.74 -13.81 21.56
C ASP A 202 -12.64 -13.12 20.73
N ALA A 203 -13.00 -12.19 19.86
CA ALA A 203 -12.04 -11.40 19.08
C ALA A 203 -11.23 -10.45 19.97
N SER A 204 -11.82 -9.89 21.03
CA SER A 204 -11.12 -8.98 21.95
C SER A 204 -10.08 -9.68 22.85
N GLU A 205 -10.24 -10.99 23.03
CA GLU A 205 -9.30 -11.88 23.73
C GLU A 205 -8.29 -12.51 22.77
N HIS A 206 -8.41 -12.26 21.47
CA HIS A 206 -7.49 -12.79 20.48
C HIS A 206 -6.05 -12.37 20.78
N TRP A 207 -5.12 -13.35 20.78
CA TRP A 207 -3.72 -13.16 21.17
C TRP A 207 -3.05 -11.99 20.42
N LEU A 208 -3.43 -11.77 19.16
CA LEU A 208 -2.90 -10.70 18.32
C LEU A 208 -3.25 -9.32 18.88
N LEU A 209 -4.49 -9.13 19.34
CA LEU A 209 -4.91 -7.85 19.92
C LEU A 209 -4.27 -7.64 21.29
N GLN A 210 -4.10 -8.70 22.10
CA GLN A 210 -3.38 -8.62 23.36
C GLN A 210 -1.93 -8.19 23.15
N GLU A 211 -1.25 -8.78 22.15
CA GLU A 211 0.10 -8.41 21.76
C GLU A 211 0.17 -6.97 21.25
N ALA A 212 -0.79 -6.54 20.42
CA ALA A 212 -0.86 -5.17 19.92
C ALA A 212 -0.92 -4.13 21.07
N ARG A 213 -1.58 -4.47 22.20
CA ARG A 213 -1.62 -3.58 23.37
C ARG A 213 -0.24 -3.32 23.97
N LEU A 214 0.66 -4.31 23.95
CA LEU A 214 2.04 -4.18 24.45
C LEU A 214 2.85 -3.16 23.63
N HIS A 215 2.42 -2.90 22.40
CA HIS A 215 3.00 -1.93 21.49
C HIS A 215 2.20 -0.60 21.44
N GLY A 216 1.30 -0.38 22.40
CA GLY A 216 0.52 0.86 22.49
C GLY A 216 -0.70 0.92 21.56
N LEU A 217 -1.15 -0.20 20.99
CA LEU A 217 -2.38 -0.29 20.21
C LEU A 217 -3.51 -0.89 21.05
N SER A 218 -4.00 -0.15 22.06
CA SER A 218 -4.98 -0.68 23.02
C SER A 218 -6.41 -0.59 22.53
N SER A 219 -6.79 0.56 21.99
CA SER A 219 -8.03 0.79 21.26
C SER A 219 -7.70 0.95 19.79
N ILE A 220 -8.37 0.20 18.92
CA ILE A 220 -8.12 0.21 17.47
C ILE A 220 -9.45 0.37 16.75
N LEU A 221 -9.51 1.28 15.79
CA LEU A 221 -10.60 1.45 14.83
C LEU A 221 -10.07 1.11 13.44
N ALA A 222 -10.76 0.22 12.73
CA ALA A 222 -10.51 -0.09 11.33
C ALA A 222 -11.57 0.58 10.45
N CYS A 223 -11.13 1.28 9.41
CA CYS A 223 -11.97 1.96 8.42
C CYS A 223 -11.70 1.36 7.03
N PRO A 224 -12.47 0.35 6.59
CA PRO A 224 -12.31 -0.28 5.29
C PRO A 224 -12.99 0.51 4.15
N VAL A 225 -12.38 0.45 2.97
CA VAL A 225 -12.90 0.96 1.69
C VAL A 225 -12.65 -0.08 0.61
N HIS A 226 -13.73 -0.52 -0.03
CA HIS A 226 -13.73 -1.56 -1.05
C HIS A 226 -13.79 -0.95 -2.45
N GLU A 227 -12.85 -1.33 -3.30
CA GLU A 227 -12.92 -1.10 -4.74
C GLU A 227 -13.37 -2.41 -5.41
N SER A 228 -14.66 -2.73 -5.30
CA SER A 228 -15.19 -4.04 -5.74
C SER A 228 -14.89 -4.34 -7.21
N ALA A 229 -14.86 -3.31 -8.06
CA ALA A 229 -14.49 -3.47 -9.45
C ALA A 229 -13.08 -4.06 -9.61
N ARG A 230 -12.13 -3.65 -8.76
CA ARG A 230 -10.70 -3.99 -8.88
C ARG A 230 -10.25 -5.10 -7.95
N SER A 231 -11.18 -5.71 -7.20
CA SER A 231 -10.88 -6.71 -6.19
C SER A 231 -9.79 -6.22 -5.23
N SER A 232 -9.95 -5.02 -4.68
CA SER A 232 -9.03 -4.48 -3.68
C SER A 232 -9.75 -3.82 -2.51
N VAL A 233 -9.05 -3.77 -1.38
CA VAL A 233 -9.52 -3.13 -0.14
C VAL A 233 -8.40 -2.29 0.44
N THR A 234 -8.72 -1.04 0.75
CA THR A 234 -7.89 -0.15 1.58
C THR A 234 -8.44 -0.15 2.99
N VAL A 235 -7.60 -0.36 4.00
CA VAL A 235 -8.01 -0.25 5.41
C VAL A 235 -7.12 0.77 6.11
N LEU A 236 -7.74 1.81 6.65
CA LEU A 236 -7.08 2.70 7.59
C LEU A 236 -7.35 2.19 9.02
N GLN A 237 -6.29 1.76 9.69
CA GLN A 237 -6.32 1.44 11.12
C GLN A 237 -5.75 2.62 11.90
N VAL A 238 -6.43 3.04 12.96
CA VAL A 238 -5.95 4.06 13.90
C VAL A 238 -6.06 3.54 15.31
N ALA A 239 -5.09 3.89 16.15
CA ALA A 239 -5.01 3.35 17.49
C ALA A 239 -4.69 4.41 18.55
N VAL A 240 -5.15 4.12 19.76
CA VAL A 240 -4.89 4.89 20.98
C VAL A 240 -4.27 3.96 22.03
N GLY A 241 -3.26 4.47 22.74
CA GLY A 241 -2.58 3.76 23.82
C GLY A 241 -3.43 3.54 25.06
N GLY A 242 -3.04 2.56 25.88
CA GLY A 242 -3.80 2.11 27.05
C GLY A 242 -3.85 3.09 28.22
N ASN A 243 -3.07 4.16 28.17
CA ASN A 243 -3.08 5.22 29.18
C ASN A 243 -4.25 6.20 29.01
N VAL A 244 -4.97 6.12 27.89
CA VAL A 244 -6.08 7.00 27.57
C VAL A 244 -7.39 6.35 28.01
N VAL A 245 -8.07 6.98 28.96
CA VAL A 245 -9.41 6.56 29.37
C VAL A 245 -10.36 6.73 28.19
N ASP A 246 -11.08 5.66 27.86
CA ASP A 246 -12.12 5.64 26.81
C ASP A 246 -11.59 5.87 25.37
N GLY A 247 -10.46 5.24 25.03
CA GLY A 247 -9.86 5.31 23.69
C GLY A 247 -10.82 4.94 22.55
N ASN A 248 -11.72 3.97 22.77
CA ASN A 248 -12.73 3.60 21.77
C ASN A 248 -13.69 4.76 21.47
N HIS A 249 -14.17 5.48 22.49
CA HIS A 249 -15.04 6.64 22.28
C HIS A 249 -14.33 7.78 21.51
N ILE A 250 -13.04 8.02 21.79
CA ILE A 250 -12.24 9.01 21.04
C ILE A 250 -12.21 8.67 19.54
N LEU A 251 -11.95 7.39 19.22
CA LEU A 251 -11.91 6.93 17.84
C LEU A 251 -13.31 6.98 17.19
N SER A 252 -14.33 6.46 17.86
CA SER A 252 -15.71 6.38 17.35
C SER A 252 -16.35 7.74 17.14
N ARG A 253 -16.06 8.73 18.00
CA ARG A 253 -16.55 10.12 17.84
C ARG A 253 -16.13 10.73 16.50
N ASN A 254 -14.96 10.35 15.98
CA ASN A 254 -14.39 10.88 14.74
C ASN A 254 -14.51 9.89 13.56
N GLN A 255 -15.35 8.85 13.67
CA GLN A 255 -15.44 7.77 12.68
C GLN A 255 -15.71 8.24 11.24
N HIS A 256 -16.51 9.30 11.07
CA HIS A 256 -16.84 9.81 9.73
C HIS A 256 -15.62 10.41 9.05
N THR A 257 -14.80 11.14 9.81
CA THR A 257 -13.55 11.71 9.32
C THR A 257 -12.56 10.60 8.97
N TRP A 258 -12.45 9.57 9.81
CA TRP A 258 -11.59 8.42 9.54
C TRP A 258 -12.00 7.66 8.29
N ARG A 259 -13.30 7.45 8.11
CA ARG A 259 -13.86 6.84 6.90
C ARG A 259 -13.59 7.69 5.65
N GLY A 260 -13.74 9.01 5.75
CA GLY A 260 -13.41 9.94 4.67
C GLY A 260 -11.93 9.88 4.29
N ALA A 261 -11.04 9.83 5.28
CA ALA A 261 -9.60 9.68 5.06
C ALA A 261 -9.27 8.34 4.41
N ALA A 262 -9.91 7.23 4.83
CA ALA A 262 -9.76 5.92 4.18
C ALA A 262 -10.19 5.95 2.70
N GLY A 263 -11.28 6.68 2.38
CA GLY A 263 -11.72 6.88 1.00
C GLY A 263 -10.69 7.63 0.17
N ALA A 264 -10.20 8.75 0.69
CA ALA A 264 -9.15 9.53 0.05
C ALA A 264 -7.84 8.74 -0.13
N LEU A 265 -7.51 7.82 0.79
CA LEU A 265 -6.37 6.90 0.68
C LEU A 265 -6.54 5.89 -0.47
N SER A 266 -7.75 5.34 -0.65
CA SER A 266 -8.07 4.47 -1.78
C SER A 266 -7.89 5.21 -3.11
N ASP A 267 -8.48 6.40 -3.22
CA ASP A 267 -8.39 7.25 -4.41
C ASP A 267 -6.95 7.68 -4.70
N TRP A 268 -6.21 8.09 -3.66
CA TRP A 268 -4.80 8.45 -3.78
C TRP A 268 -3.99 7.28 -4.34
N ARG A 269 -4.19 6.07 -3.79
CA ARG A 269 -3.49 4.88 -4.28
C ARG A 269 -3.81 4.61 -5.74
N LEU A 270 -5.08 4.69 -6.14
CA LEU A 270 -5.49 4.51 -7.53
C LEU A 270 -4.83 5.55 -8.46
N ARG A 271 -4.73 6.82 -8.02
CA ARG A 271 -4.03 7.87 -8.78
C ARG A 271 -2.55 7.58 -8.95
N GLN A 272 -1.86 7.08 -7.91
CA GLN A 272 -0.45 6.69 -8.02
C GLN A 272 -0.27 5.55 -9.03
N LEU A 273 -1.12 4.52 -8.95
CA LEU A 273 -1.09 3.40 -9.90
C LEU A 273 -1.36 3.85 -11.34
N SER A 274 -2.35 4.71 -11.54
CA SER A 274 -2.67 5.28 -12.84
C SER A 274 -1.52 6.15 -13.36
N GLY A 275 -0.85 6.92 -12.50
CA GLY A 275 0.30 7.73 -12.86
C GLY A 275 1.43 6.87 -13.42
N ILE A 276 1.86 5.85 -12.67
CA ILE A 276 2.91 4.91 -13.09
C ILE A 276 2.53 4.22 -14.41
N ALA A 277 1.27 3.77 -14.54
CA ALA A 277 0.83 3.07 -15.72
C ALA A 277 0.68 3.99 -16.96
N THR A 278 0.46 5.29 -16.76
CA THR A 278 0.42 6.27 -17.86
C THR A 278 1.82 6.48 -18.47
N GLU A 279 2.88 6.30 -17.68
CA GLU A 279 4.27 6.40 -18.17
C GLU A 279 4.62 5.31 -19.20
N CYS A 280 3.82 4.22 -19.28
CA CYS A 280 3.95 3.23 -20.37
C CYS A 280 3.68 3.82 -21.76
N GLY A 281 3.12 5.04 -21.88
CA GLY A 281 2.94 5.72 -23.15
C GLY A 281 1.94 5.01 -24.07
N LEU A 282 0.88 4.43 -23.50
CA LEU A 282 -0.21 3.85 -24.27
C LEU A 282 -0.95 4.96 -25.04
N ILE A 283 -1.14 4.78 -26.35
CA ILE A 283 -1.83 5.75 -27.19
C ILE A 283 -3.35 5.51 -27.17
N GLY A 284 -4.12 6.47 -27.68
CA GLY A 284 -5.58 6.40 -27.69
C GLY A 284 -6.15 5.14 -28.34
N GLU A 285 -5.54 4.67 -29.43
CA GLU A 285 -5.93 3.41 -30.10
C GLU A 285 -5.72 2.20 -29.18
N GLU A 286 -4.56 2.11 -28.52
CA GLU A 286 -4.22 1.02 -27.61
C GLU A 286 -5.17 0.99 -26.39
N LEU A 287 -5.48 2.16 -25.81
CA LEU A 287 -6.45 2.27 -24.73
C LEU A 287 -7.87 1.87 -25.16
N THR A 288 -8.26 2.21 -26.39
CA THR A 288 -9.57 1.82 -26.95
C THR A 288 -9.67 0.32 -27.10
N VAL A 289 -8.62 -0.32 -27.62
CA VAL A 289 -8.55 -1.79 -27.74
C VAL A 289 -8.56 -2.47 -26.37
N LEU A 290 -7.85 -1.93 -25.38
CA LEU A 290 -7.87 -2.45 -24.00
C LEU A 290 -9.27 -2.35 -23.37
N ARG A 291 -9.99 -1.25 -23.57
CA ARG A 291 -11.38 -1.10 -23.10
C ARG A 291 -12.31 -2.09 -23.79
N ALA A 292 -12.21 -2.25 -25.11
CA ALA A 292 -13.00 -3.23 -25.86
C ALA A 292 -12.78 -4.65 -25.33
N LEU A 293 -11.52 -5.03 -25.05
CA LEU A 293 -11.17 -6.31 -24.47
C LEU A 293 -11.69 -6.53 -23.04
N LEU A 294 -11.84 -5.44 -22.27
CA LEU A 294 -12.42 -5.50 -20.92
C LEU A 294 -13.92 -5.79 -20.97
N HIS A 295 -14.65 -5.11 -21.86
CA HIS A 295 -16.10 -5.20 -21.98
C HIS A 295 -16.58 -6.44 -22.74
N TRP A 296 -15.88 -6.82 -23.82
CA TRP A 296 -16.27 -7.94 -24.66
C TRP A 296 -15.41 -9.18 -24.36
N LYS A 297 -15.58 -9.72 -23.14
CA LYS A 297 -14.88 -10.94 -22.70
C LYS A 297 -14.94 -12.03 -23.77
N ASP A 298 -13.78 -12.64 -24.03
CA ASP A 298 -13.56 -13.70 -25.03
C ASP A 298 -13.80 -13.33 -26.50
N SER A 299 -13.91 -12.03 -26.82
CA SER A 299 -13.98 -11.59 -28.21
C SER A 299 -12.68 -11.84 -28.97
N SER A 300 -12.83 -12.28 -30.21
CA SER A 300 -11.69 -12.48 -31.09
C SER A 300 -11.13 -11.12 -31.55
N ALA A 301 -9.88 -11.12 -32.00
CA ALA A 301 -9.30 -9.94 -32.62
C ALA A 301 -10.04 -9.52 -33.90
N ASP A 302 -10.81 -10.42 -34.54
CA ASP A 302 -11.64 -10.07 -35.70
C ASP A 302 -12.88 -9.29 -35.25
N THR A 303 -13.53 -9.72 -34.17
CA THR A 303 -14.70 -9.02 -33.58
C THR A 303 -14.33 -7.61 -33.10
N ILE A 304 -13.20 -7.47 -32.40
CA ILE A 304 -12.72 -6.16 -31.96
C ILE A 304 -12.35 -5.28 -33.15
N ALA A 305 -11.79 -5.87 -34.22
CA ALA A 305 -11.46 -5.14 -35.43
C ALA A 305 -12.69 -4.63 -36.16
N GLU A 306 -13.72 -5.46 -36.30
CA GLU A 306 -14.98 -5.07 -36.93
C GLU A 306 -15.65 -3.92 -36.18
N GLU A 307 -15.79 -4.05 -34.86
CA GLU A 307 -16.42 -3.02 -34.01
C GLU A 307 -15.64 -1.70 -33.99
N LEU A 308 -14.30 -1.76 -34.01
CA LEU A 308 -13.46 -0.56 -34.00
C LEU A 308 -13.15 -0.04 -35.41
N ASN A 309 -13.73 -0.64 -36.46
CA ASN A 309 -13.43 -0.34 -37.87
C ASN A 309 -11.92 -0.36 -38.18
N LEU A 310 -11.22 -1.33 -37.58
CA LEU A 310 -9.80 -1.61 -37.77
C LEU A 310 -9.61 -2.90 -38.58
N ARG A 311 -8.38 -3.15 -39.03
CA ARG A 311 -8.03 -4.44 -39.65
C ARG A 311 -7.61 -5.42 -38.56
N ALA A 312 -8.17 -6.63 -38.55
CA ALA A 312 -7.78 -7.65 -37.57
C ALA A 312 -6.28 -7.99 -37.60
N ARG A 313 -5.66 -7.91 -38.78
CA ARG A 313 -4.20 -8.03 -38.93
C ARG A 313 -3.44 -6.93 -38.18
N HIS A 314 -3.93 -5.69 -38.22
CA HIS A 314 -3.35 -4.56 -37.50
C HIS A 314 -3.43 -4.78 -35.98
N ILE A 315 -4.60 -5.22 -35.47
CA ILE A 315 -4.77 -5.56 -34.06
C ILE A 315 -3.76 -6.62 -33.60
N ARG A 316 -3.68 -7.75 -34.33
CA ARG A 316 -2.82 -8.87 -33.96
C ARG A 316 -1.32 -8.58 -34.09
N GLN A 317 -0.91 -7.86 -35.13
CA GLN A 317 0.52 -7.70 -35.47
C GLN A 317 1.14 -6.41 -34.93
N ILE A 318 0.33 -5.37 -34.69
CA ILE A 318 0.82 -4.05 -34.29
C ILE A 318 0.33 -3.68 -32.90
N VAL A 319 -1.00 -3.69 -32.69
CA VAL A 319 -1.59 -3.15 -31.46
C VAL A 319 -1.29 -4.03 -30.25
N TYR A 320 -1.60 -5.34 -30.31
CA TYR A 320 -1.33 -6.25 -29.19
C TYR A 320 0.16 -6.30 -28.82
N PRO A 321 1.11 -6.50 -29.77
CA PRO A 321 2.53 -6.49 -29.43
C PRO A 321 3.04 -5.13 -28.96
N GLY A 322 2.42 -4.03 -29.38
CA GLY A 322 2.71 -2.68 -28.87
C GLY A 322 2.33 -2.55 -27.39
N ILE A 323 1.10 -2.93 -27.06
CA ILE A 323 0.58 -2.91 -25.69
C ILE A 323 1.43 -3.78 -24.76
N THR A 324 1.63 -5.07 -25.11
CA THR A 324 2.33 -6.01 -24.24
C THR A 324 3.77 -5.59 -23.99
N ARG A 325 4.45 -5.04 -25.02
CA ARG A 325 5.80 -4.48 -24.89
C ARG A 325 5.84 -3.26 -23.97
N LYS A 326 4.92 -2.30 -24.15
CA LYS A 326 4.87 -1.08 -23.33
C LYS A 326 4.52 -1.35 -21.87
N MET A 327 3.66 -2.34 -21.62
CA MET A 327 3.23 -2.71 -20.27
C MET A 327 4.12 -3.77 -19.62
N GLY A 328 5.11 -4.32 -20.32
CA GLY A 328 6.05 -5.31 -19.77
C GLY A 328 5.43 -6.67 -19.44
N VAL A 329 4.37 -7.07 -20.16
CA VAL A 329 3.63 -8.33 -19.92
C VAL A 329 3.68 -9.25 -21.13
N SER A 330 3.50 -10.55 -20.91
CA SER A 330 3.61 -11.56 -21.99
C SER A 330 2.32 -11.71 -22.79
N HIS A 331 1.15 -11.51 -22.16
CA HIS A 331 -0.15 -11.73 -22.80
C HIS A 331 -1.04 -10.48 -22.73
N ILE A 332 -1.85 -10.29 -23.77
CA ILE A 332 -2.80 -9.17 -23.83
C ILE A 332 -3.85 -9.22 -22.69
N LYS A 333 -4.22 -10.42 -22.22
CA LYS A 333 -5.11 -10.58 -21.07
C LYS A 333 -4.49 -10.03 -19.77
N ASP A 334 -3.18 -10.21 -19.60
CA ASP A 334 -2.44 -9.64 -18.46
C ASP A 334 -2.39 -8.11 -18.57
N ALA A 335 -2.24 -7.58 -19.78
CA ALA A 335 -2.26 -6.14 -20.05
C ALA A 335 -3.62 -5.51 -19.72
N VAL A 336 -4.73 -6.16 -20.11
CA VAL A 336 -6.10 -5.73 -19.76
C VAL A 336 -6.29 -5.72 -18.24
N THR A 337 -5.89 -6.82 -17.58
CA THR A 337 -5.99 -6.94 -16.12
C THR A 337 -5.18 -5.85 -15.42
N LEU A 338 -3.94 -5.61 -15.86
CA LEU A 338 -3.05 -4.59 -15.31
C LEU A 338 -3.58 -3.17 -15.54
N ALA A 339 -4.04 -2.87 -16.76
CA ALA A 339 -4.61 -1.56 -17.11
C ALA A 339 -5.86 -1.25 -16.29
N PHE A 340 -6.72 -2.25 -16.07
CA PHE A 340 -7.91 -2.12 -15.25
C PHE A 340 -7.57 -1.95 -13.76
N LYS A 341 -6.64 -2.74 -13.22
CA LYS A 341 -6.16 -2.61 -11.84
C LYS A 341 -5.52 -1.24 -11.58
N CYS A 342 -4.80 -0.68 -12.55
CA CYS A 342 -4.19 0.64 -12.44
C CYS A 342 -5.17 1.79 -12.71
N GLY A 343 -6.41 1.53 -13.09
CA GLY A 343 -7.41 2.56 -13.40
C GLY A 343 -7.22 3.28 -14.74
N LEU A 344 -6.41 2.75 -15.66
CA LEU A 344 -6.26 3.29 -17.02
C LEU A 344 -7.53 3.08 -17.87
N ILE A 345 -8.29 2.02 -17.56
CA ILE A 345 -9.52 1.63 -18.22
C ILE A 345 -10.58 1.27 -17.18
N ASN A 346 -11.85 1.48 -17.52
CA ASN A 346 -13.02 1.24 -16.68
C ASN A 346 -14.09 0.45 -17.43
#